data_AF-A0A0V0HJN5-F1
#
_entry.id   AF-A0A0V0HJN5-F1
#
_cell.length_a   1.000
_cell.length_b   1.000
_cell.length_c   1.000
_cell.angle_alpha   90.00
_cell.angle_beta   90.00
_cell.angle_gamma   90.00
#
_symmetry.space_group_name_H-M   'P 1'
#
loop_
_entity.id
_entity.type
_entity.pdbx_description
1 polymer ?
#
loop_
_entity_poly.entity_id
_entity_poly.type
_entity_poly.pdbx_seq_one_letter_code
_entity_poly.pdbx_strand_id
1 'polypeptide(L)'
;MVDSPREIVGAVLKYMGASYNTIDMSEVAGGKEAVQQNLASLVKQVRLFDSRHYLKAFGVGDVWVAVGWSNDVIPAAKRLSNIAVIVPKSGASLWADCWAIPAASRIATDQIGGRVRGPSPVVHQWIEFCLQAERFKDDVVPGASPNTLGSSVKVCEELSRGRPKLETNLIAGVPPSDILAKCELIEPLPEKALSEYRWLINSVQKPESSLADRLRNRISSLAHSLLCKVQSKDA
;
A
#
# COMPACT_ATOMS: atom_id res chain seq x y z
N MET A 1 2.75 -8.30 -1.82
CA MET A 1 2.58 -6.87 -1.47
C MET A 1 1.85 -6.20 -2.62
N VAL A 2 1.02 -5.19 -2.34
CA VAL A 2 0.34 -4.41 -3.40
C VAL A 2 1.36 -3.81 -4.36
N ASP A 3 1.12 -3.95 -5.65
CA ASP A 3 1.96 -3.38 -6.70
C ASP A 3 1.53 -1.92 -6.98
N SER A 4 1.92 -1.04 -6.06
CA SER A 4 1.69 0.40 -6.17
C SER A 4 2.95 1.14 -5.79
N PRO A 5 3.51 1.97 -6.69
CA PRO A 5 4.71 2.72 -6.39
C PRO A 5 4.62 3.59 -5.13
N ARG A 6 3.44 4.17 -4.94
CA ARG A 6 3.13 5.04 -3.81
C ARG A 6 3.16 4.27 -2.49
N GLU A 7 2.61 3.05 -2.48
CA GLU A 7 2.57 2.19 -1.29
C GLU A 7 3.93 1.61 -0.96
N ILE A 8 4.66 1.15 -1.98
CA ILE A 8 5.96 0.52 -1.78
C ILE A 8 6.98 1.52 -1.23
N VAL A 9 7.11 2.68 -1.89
CA VAL A 9 8.03 3.73 -1.43
C VAL A 9 7.53 4.34 -0.13
N GLY A 10 6.23 4.61 -0.01
CA GLY A 10 5.64 5.20 1.19
C GLY A 10 5.79 4.34 2.44
N ALA A 11 5.70 3.02 2.33
CA ALA A 11 5.97 2.11 3.45
C ALA A 11 7.42 2.23 3.93
N VAL A 12 8.39 2.36 3.01
CA VAL A 12 9.81 2.59 3.35
C VAL A 12 9.99 3.97 3.97
N LEU A 13 9.35 5.00 3.43
CA LEU A 13 9.41 6.36 3.99
C LEU A 13 8.89 6.39 5.43
N LYS A 14 7.75 5.73 5.70
CA LYS A 14 7.22 5.64 7.08
C LYS A 14 8.12 4.84 8.02
N TYR A 15 8.73 3.76 7.53
CA TYR A 15 9.75 3.05 8.29
C TYR A 15 10.93 3.96 8.67
N MET A 16 11.32 4.86 7.77
CA MET A 16 12.38 5.86 8.00
C MET A 16 11.91 7.11 8.78
N GLY A 17 10.63 7.17 9.18
CA GLY A 17 10.05 8.31 9.90
C GLY A 17 9.69 9.51 9.02
N ALA A 18 9.71 9.35 7.69
CA ALA A 18 9.27 10.37 6.73
C ALA A 18 7.78 10.22 6.38
N SER A 19 7.24 11.24 5.69
CA SER A 19 5.85 11.26 5.23
C SER A 19 5.66 10.37 4.00
N TYR A 20 4.46 9.79 3.84
CA TYR A 20 4.02 9.18 2.58
C TYR A 20 4.02 10.19 1.44
N ASN A 21 3.81 11.48 1.73
CA ASN A 21 3.62 12.57 0.77
C ASN A 21 4.92 13.33 0.43
N THR A 22 6.09 12.82 0.81
CA THR A 22 7.38 13.45 0.52
C THR A 22 7.55 13.73 -0.98
N ILE A 23 7.80 15.00 -1.31
CA ILE A 23 8.00 15.48 -2.69
C ILE A 23 9.47 15.38 -3.09
N ASP A 24 10.39 15.75 -2.20
CA ASP A 24 11.84 15.70 -2.42
C ASP A 24 12.50 14.65 -1.50
N MET A 25 13.11 13.64 -2.11
CA MET A 25 13.80 12.57 -1.40
C MET A 25 15.06 13.04 -0.66
N SER A 26 15.56 14.22 -0.98
CA SER A 26 16.71 14.84 -0.32
C SER A 26 16.38 15.29 1.12
N GLU A 27 15.10 15.51 1.42
CA GLU A 27 14.62 15.89 2.76
C GLU A 27 14.54 14.71 3.72
N VAL A 28 14.59 13.48 3.20
CA VAL A 28 14.58 12.26 4.01
C VAL A 28 15.94 12.10 4.70
N ALA A 29 15.95 11.63 5.94
CA ALA A 29 17.18 11.33 6.66
C ALA A 29 18.05 10.34 5.86
N GLY A 30 19.27 10.76 5.50
CA GLY A 30 20.18 9.98 4.65
C GLY A 30 19.93 10.09 3.14
N GLY A 31 18.99 10.95 2.73
CA GLY A 31 18.71 11.28 1.35
C GLY A 31 18.17 10.10 0.53
N LYS A 32 18.27 10.26 -0.79
CA LYS A 32 17.75 9.31 -1.77
C LYS A 32 18.43 7.95 -1.72
N GLU A 33 19.72 7.91 -1.42
CA GLU A 33 20.51 6.69 -1.34
C GLU A 33 20.05 5.79 -0.18
N ALA A 34 19.75 6.38 0.98
CA ALA A 34 19.22 5.64 2.12
C ALA A 34 17.83 5.05 1.83
N VAL A 35 16.96 5.82 1.15
CA VAL A 35 15.65 5.31 0.69
C VAL A 35 15.84 4.13 -0.27
N GLN A 36 16.75 4.25 -1.23
CA GLN A 36 17.03 3.20 -2.19
C GLN A 36 17.57 1.92 -1.52
N GLN A 37 18.46 2.04 -0.53
CA GLN A 37 19.00 0.90 0.20
C GLN A 37 17.92 0.17 1.02
N ASN A 38 17.08 0.90 1.74
CA ASN A 38 15.97 0.31 2.49
C ASN A 38 14.94 -0.33 1.55
N LEU A 39 14.66 0.31 0.41
CA LEU A 39 13.79 -0.26 -0.61
C LEU A 39 14.38 -1.56 -1.20
N ALA A 40 15.69 -1.62 -1.43
CA ALA A 40 16.36 -2.84 -1.86
C ALA A 40 16.28 -3.97 -0.83
N SER A 41 16.41 -3.64 0.46
CA SER A 41 16.21 -4.60 1.53
C SER A 41 14.78 -5.15 1.56
N LEU A 42 13.78 -4.27 1.41
CA LEU A 42 12.38 -4.66 1.33
C LEU A 42 12.11 -5.58 0.13
N VAL A 43 12.51 -5.18 -1.08
CA VAL A 43 12.26 -5.93 -2.32
C VAL A 43 12.90 -7.33 -2.27
N LYS A 44 14.07 -7.49 -1.63
CA LYS A 44 14.71 -8.79 -1.43
C LYS A 44 13.87 -9.77 -0.61
N GLN A 45 13.00 -9.27 0.27
CA GLN A 45 12.10 -10.07 1.10
C GLN A 45 10.73 -10.32 0.45
N VAL A 46 10.39 -9.55 -0.58
CA VAL A 46 9.07 -9.65 -1.23
C VAL A 46 9.08 -10.80 -2.24
N ARG A 47 8.16 -11.76 -2.02
CA ARG A 47 7.95 -12.88 -2.94
C ARG A 47 7.28 -12.46 -4.25
N LEU A 48 6.27 -11.60 -4.15
CA LEU A 48 5.50 -11.11 -5.30
C LEU A 48 4.88 -9.74 -5.04
N PHE A 49 4.82 -8.94 -6.10
CA PHE A 49 4.03 -7.72 -6.20
C PHE A 49 2.78 -8.02 -7.04
N ASP A 50 1.61 -7.79 -6.47
CA ASP A 50 0.32 -7.98 -7.15
C ASP A 50 -0.72 -7.08 -6.50
N SER A 51 -1.55 -6.42 -7.31
CA SER A 51 -2.61 -5.51 -6.84
C SER A 51 -3.99 -6.16 -6.82
N ARG A 52 -4.18 -7.37 -7.36
CA ARG A 52 -5.50 -8.02 -7.46
C ARG A 52 -5.60 -9.33 -6.69
N HIS A 53 -4.57 -10.16 -6.72
CA HIS A 53 -4.64 -11.52 -6.17
C HIS A 53 -3.57 -11.82 -5.12
N TYR A 54 -2.98 -10.79 -4.52
CA TYR A 54 -1.94 -10.93 -3.50
C TYR A 54 -2.38 -11.76 -2.29
N LEU A 55 -3.69 -11.77 -1.96
CA LEU A 55 -4.23 -12.59 -0.87
C LEU A 55 -4.35 -14.08 -1.22
N LYS A 56 -4.29 -14.48 -2.50
CA LYS A 56 -4.35 -15.90 -2.88
C LYS A 56 -3.11 -16.66 -2.38
N ALA A 57 -1.92 -16.09 -2.60
CA ALA A 57 -0.67 -16.67 -2.11
C ALA A 57 -0.63 -16.74 -0.58
N PHE A 58 -1.21 -15.74 0.09
CA PHE A 58 -1.33 -15.72 1.55
C PHE A 58 -2.30 -16.78 2.06
N GLY A 59 -3.47 -16.92 1.45
CA GLY A 59 -4.48 -17.91 1.85
C GLY A 59 -4.05 -19.36 1.67
N VAL A 60 -3.15 -19.65 0.71
CA VAL A 60 -2.58 -20.99 0.49
C VAL A 60 -1.38 -21.27 1.41
N GLY A 61 -0.80 -20.24 2.04
CA GLY A 61 0.36 -20.37 2.93
C GLY A 61 1.73 -20.25 2.26
N ASP A 62 1.78 -19.81 0.99
CA ASP A 62 3.04 -19.56 0.26
C ASP A 62 3.82 -18.36 0.81
N VAL A 63 3.12 -17.45 1.50
CA VAL A 63 3.71 -16.25 2.14
C VAL A 63 3.18 -16.10 3.56
N TRP A 64 4.05 -15.63 4.47
CA TRP A 64 3.73 -15.46 5.89
C TRP A 64 3.11 -14.10 6.21
N VAL A 65 3.40 -13.10 5.37
CA VAL A 65 2.94 -11.72 5.56
C VAL A 65 2.45 -11.18 4.23
N ALA A 66 1.28 -10.53 4.26
CA ALA A 66 0.72 -9.80 3.14
C ALA A 66 0.44 -8.35 3.54
N VAL A 67 0.97 -7.41 2.75
CA VAL A 67 0.62 -5.99 2.83
C VAL A 67 -0.42 -5.71 1.75
N GLY A 68 -1.56 -5.18 2.17
CA GLY A 68 -2.77 -5.04 1.38
C GLY A 68 -3.71 -3.96 1.88
N TRP A 69 -4.74 -3.70 1.09
CA TRP A 69 -5.80 -2.75 1.44
C TRP A 69 -6.66 -3.31 2.56
N SER A 70 -7.04 -2.46 3.52
CA SER A 70 -7.95 -2.82 4.62
C SER A 70 -9.25 -3.44 4.11
N ASN A 71 -9.75 -2.95 2.97
CA ASN A 71 -10.99 -3.40 2.38
C ASN A 71 -10.94 -4.87 1.92
N ASP A 72 -9.76 -5.37 1.54
CA ASP A 72 -9.58 -6.76 1.11
C ASP A 72 -9.14 -7.64 2.28
N VAL A 73 -8.22 -7.14 3.11
CA VAL A 73 -7.56 -7.90 4.18
C VAL A 73 -8.52 -8.21 5.32
N ILE A 74 -9.36 -7.27 5.75
CA ILE A 74 -10.26 -7.47 6.89
C ILE A 74 -11.31 -8.57 6.60
N PRO A 75 -12.03 -8.56 5.46
CA PRO A 75 -12.95 -9.65 5.11
C PRO A 75 -12.24 -11.00 4.92
N ALA A 76 -11.05 -11.00 4.32
CA ALA A 76 -10.28 -12.23 4.14
C ALA A 76 -9.86 -12.83 5.49
N ALA A 77 -9.35 -12.00 6.41
CA ALA A 77 -8.92 -12.45 7.72
C ALA A 77 -10.08 -12.97 8.59
N LYS A 78 -11.31 -12.45 8.42
CA LYS A 78 -12.51 -13.00 9.08
C LYS A 78 -12.83 -14.45 8.65
N ARG A 79 -12.39 -14.87 7.46
CA ARG A 79 -12.66 -16.20 6.88
C ARG A 79 -11.55 -17.21 7.17
N LEU A 80 -10.38 -16.74 7.58
CA LEU A 80 -9.20 -17.56 7.79
C LEU A 80 -8.92 -17.70 9.30
N SER A 81 -8.44 -18.87 9.72
CA SER A 81 -8.01 -19.11 11.11
C SER A 81 -6.54 -18.74 11.31
N ASN A 82 -6.17 -18.30 12.51
CA ASN A 82 -4.79 -18.00 12.91
C ASN A 82 -4.13 -16.86 12.13
N ILE A 83 -4.90 -15.81 11.83
CA ILE A 83 -4.42 -14.62 11.12
C ILE A 83 -4.66 -13.39 11.98
N ALA A 84 -3.65 -12.52 12.03
CA ALA A 84 -3.74 -11.23 12.66
C ALA A 84 -3.68 -10.11 11.62
N VAL A 85 -4.46 -9.05 11.84
CA VAL A 85 -4.45 -7.82 11.01
C VAL A 85 -3.90 -6.69 11.84
N ILE A 86 -2.77 -6.11 11.40
CA ILE A 86 -2.04 -5.11 12.18
C ILE A 86 -1.79 -3.88 11.32
N VAL A 87 -2.09 -2.70 11.88
CA VAL A 87 -1.58 -1.43 11.37
C VAL A 87 -0.24 -1.11 12.06
N PRO A 88 0.85 -0.83 11.32
CA PRO A 88 2.15 -0.54 11.89
C PRO A 88 2.15 0.65 12.85
N LYS A 89 2.96 0.59 13.92
CA LYS A 89 3.13 1.68 14.89
C LYS A 89 3.72 2.98 14.31
N SER A 90 4.38 2.87 13.16
CA SER A 90 4.90 4.00 12.35
C SER A 90 3.79 4.78 11.66
N GLY A 91 2.57 4.25 11.60
CA GLY A 91 1.51 4.73 10.72
C GLY A 91 1.52 4.03 9.37
N ALA A 92 0.43 4.22 8.62
CA ALA A 92 0.16 3.64 7.30
C ALA A 92 -0.57 4.67 6.41
N SER A 93 -0.77 4.33 5.14
CA SER A 93 -1.58 5.16 4.25
C SER A 93 -3.07 5.10 4.62
N LEU A 94 -3.70 6.27 4.60
CA LEU A 94 -5.14 6.44 4.59
C LEU A 94 -5.56 6.72 3.15
N TRP A 95 -6.73 6.18 2.80
CA TRP A 95 -7.32 6.32 1.49
C TRP A 95 -8.84 6.36 1.64
N ALA A 96 -9.50 6.96 0.67
CA ALA A 96 -10.94 7.05 0.62
C ALA A 96 -11.40 6.93 -0.83
N ASP A 97 -12.31 5.99 -1.07
CA ASP A 97 -13.00 5.89 -2.35
C ASP A 97 -14.23 6.79 -2.32
N CYS A 98 -14.28 7.76 -3.23
CA CYS A 98 -15.35 8.74 -3.32
C CYS A 98 -16.13 8.56 -4.61
N TRP A 99 -17.46 8.65 -4.55
CA TRP A 99 -18.27 8.83 -5.75
C TRP A 99 -18.10 10.24 -6.30
N ALA A 100 -17.91 10.34 -7.62
CA ALA A 100 -17.81 11.61 -8.32
C ALA A 100 -18.73 11.60 -9.54
N ILE A 101 -19.33 12.76 -9.85
CA ILE A 101 -20.10 12.96 -11.08
C ILE A 101 -19.18 13.65 -12.09
N PRO A 102 -18.80 12.97 -13.19
CA PRO A 102 -17.94 13.59 -14.20
C PRO A 102 -18.60 14.82 -14.83
N ALA A 103 -17.85 15.90 -14.98
CA ALA A 103 -18.34 17.07 -15.71
C ALA A 103 -18.56 16.71 -17.18
N ALA A 104 -19.79 16.85 -17.66
CA ALA A 104 -20.18 16.52 -19.04
C ALA A 104 -19.55 17.45 -20.10
N SER A 105 -18.86 18.52 -19.70
CA SER A 105 -18.26 19.52 -20.61
C SER A 105 -17.14 19.01 -21.51
N ARG A 106 -16.67 17.76 -21.33
CA ARG A 106 -15.64 17.13 -22.18
C ARG A 106 -16.13 15.95 -23.02
N ILE A 107 -17.40 15.58 -22.91
CA ILE A 107 -17.98 14.54 -23.78
C ILE A 107 -18.45 15.25 -25.04
N ALA A 108 -17.75 15.03 -26.17
CA ALA A 108 -18.13 15.60 -27.47
C ALA A 108 -19.63 15.38 -27.70
N THR A 109 -20.39 16.47 -27.77
CA THR A 109 -21.83 16.46 -27.93
C THR A 109 -22.19 16.28 -29.40
N ASP A 110 -22.00 15.08 -29.95
CA ASP A 110 -22.75 14.74 -31.18
C ASP A 110 -24.21 14.59 -30.78
N GLN A 111 -25.07 15.44 -31.35
CA GLN A 111 -26.51 15.30 -31.25
C GLN A 111 -26.95 14.10 -32.10
N ILE A 112 -27.08 12.93 -31.48
CA ILE A 112 -27.82 11.82 -32.08
C ILE A 112 -29.22 11.83 -31.45
N GLY A 113 -30.21 12.36 -32.17
CA GLY A 113 -31.63 12.15 -31.87
C GLY A 113 -32.18 12.81 -30.60
N GLY A 114 -31.79 14.06 -30.29
CA GLY A 114 -32.51 14.90 -29.33
C GLY A 114 -32.25 14.62 -27.84
N ARG A 115 -31.27 13.79 -27.48
CA ARG A 115 -30.88 13.55 -26.08
C ARG A 115 -29.70 14.42 -25.65
N VAL A 116 -29.82 15.08 -24.51
CA VAL A 116 -28.73 15.83 -23.87
C VAL A 116 -27.67 14.84 -23.37
N ARG A 117 -26.41 15.01 -23.80
CA ARG A 117 -25.25 14.30 -23.22
C ARG A 117 -24.95 14.92 -21.85
N GLY A 118 -25.25 14.20 -20.78
CA GLY A 118 -25.05 14.62 -19.39
C GLY A 118 -25.16 13.46 -18.42
N PRO A 119 -24.79 13.65 -17.13
CA PRO A 119 -25.00 12.64 -16.11
C PRO A 119 -26.49 12.29 -16.02
N SER A 120 -26.79 11.03 -15.73
CA SER A 120 -28.17 10.54 -15.64
C SER A 120 -28.99 11.40 -14.66
N PRO A 121 -30.22 11.79 -15.00
CA PRO A 121 -31.07 12.59 -14.10
C PRO A 121 -31.38 11.87 -12.77
N VAL A 122 -31.20 10.55 -12.70
CA VAL A 122 -31.37 9.75 -11.48
C VAL A 122 -30.09 9.59 -10.66
N VAL A 123 -28.95 10.18 -11.06
CA VAL A 123 -27.67 9.98 -10.37
C VAL A 123 -27.72 10.49 -8.92
N HIS A 124 -28.39 11.61 -8.69
CA HIS A 124 -28.57 12.16 -7.35
C HIS A 124 -29.44 11.27 -6.47
N GLN A 125 -30.55 10.75 -7.03
CA GLN A 125 -31.42 9.80 -6.33
C GLN A 125 -30.69 8.52 -5.96
N TRP A 126 -29.79 8.03 -6.84
CA TRP A 126 -28.96 6.86 -6.56
C TRP A 126 -27.96 7.13 -5.42
N ILE A 127 -27.27 8.28 -5.43
CA ILE A 127 -26.35 8.66 -4.35
C ILE A 127 -27.12 8.78 -3.02
N GLU A 128 -28.25 9.49 -3.00
CA GLU A 128 -29.10 9.63 -1.80
C GLU A 128 -29.58 8.27 -1.28
N PHE A 129 -30.04 7.40 -2.18
CA PHE A 129 -30.44 6.04 -1.83
C PHE A 129 -29.31 5.26 -1.16
N CYS A 130 -28.10 5.36 -1.72
CA CYS A 130 -26.94 4.69 -1.15
C CYS A 130 -26.53 5.28 0.20
N LEU A 131 -26.68 6.60 0.40
CA LEU A 131 -26.36 7.35 1.63
C LEU A 131 -27.34 7.13 2.80
N GLN A 132 -28.41 6.36 2.62
CA GLN A 132 -29.33 6.02 3.69
C GLN A 132 -28.63 5.27 4.83
N ALA A 133 -28.78 5.75 6.08
CA ALA A 133 -28.08 5.22 7.26
C ALA A 133 -28.32 3.72 7.50
N GLU A 134 -29.50 3.20 7.14
CA GLU A 134 -29.84 1.79 7.27
C GLU A 134 -28.98 0.86 6.40
N ARG A 135 -28.35 1.39 5.36
CA ARG A 135 -27.48 0.65 4.43
C ARG A 135 -26.01 0.66 4.85
N PHE A 136 -25.61 1.64 5.67
CA PHE A 136 -24.27 1.75 6.26
C PHE A 136 -24.17 1.01 7.61
N LYS A 137 -24.74 -0.20 7.69
CA LYS A 137 -24.51 -1.07 8.85
C LYS A 137 -23.08 -1.60 8.81
N ASP A 138 -22.46 -1.74 9.98
CA ASP A 138 -21.05 -2.10 10.19
C ASP A 138 -20.59 -3.42 9.53
N ASP A 139 -21.53 -4.23 9.04
CA ASP A 139 -21.24 -5.52 8.39
C ASP A 139 -21.08 -5.42 6.86
N VAL A 140 -21.45 -4.27 6.26
CA VAL A 140 -21.44 -4.07 4.80
C VAL A 140 -20.15 -3.40 4.33
N VAL A 141 -19.52 -2.56 5.17
CA VAL A 141 -18.35 -1.77 4.77
C VAL A 141 -17.07 -2.38 5.35
N PRO A 142 -16.17 -2.91 4.51
CA PRO A 142 -14.86 -3.33 4.97
C PRO A 142 -13.96 -2.11 5.21
N GLY A 143 -13.88 -1.65 6.46
CA GLY A 143 -13.06 -0.51 6.84
C GLY A 143 -13.72 0.38 7.88
N ALA A 144 -13.30 1.64 7.92
CA ALA A 144 -13.84 2.66 8.82
C ALA A 144 -15.04 3.36 8.16
N SER A 145 -16.15 3.46 8.89
CA SER A 145 -17.26 4.32 8.47
C SER A 145 -16.88 5.80 8.69
N PRO A 146 -17.21 6.73 7.77
CA PRO A 146 -16.96 8.16 7.97
C PRO A 146 -17.48 8.70 9.31
N ASN A 147 -18.58 8.12 9.83
CA ASN A 147 -19.18 8.50 11.12
C ASN A 147 -18.30 8.12 12.33
N THR A 148 -17.45 7.10 12.19
CA THR A 148 -16.55 6.63 13.25
C THR A 148 -15.31 7.51 13.44
N LEU A 149 -15.02 8.41 12.49
CA LEU A 149 -13.86 9.30 12.55
C LEU A 149 -14.09 10.54 13.43
N GLY A 150 -15.36 10.98 13.57
CA GLY A 150 -15.74 12.22 14.26
C GLY A 150 -16.27 12.06 15.69
N SER A 151 -16.59 10.82 16.12
CA SER A 151 -17.08 10.55 17.46
C SER A 151 -16.02 9.80 18.27
N SER A 152 -15.81 10.20 19.52
CA SER A 152 -14.99 9.43 20.47
C SER A 152 -15.54 8.00 20.49
N VAL A 153 -14.74 7.06 19.97
CA VAL A 153 -15.16 5.67 19.72
C VAL A 153 -15.58 5.03 21.03
N LYS A 154 -16.87 5.09 21.38
CA LYS A 154 -17.46 4.24 22.40
C LYS A 154 -17.61 2.87 21.75
N VAL A 155 -16.77 1.93 22.19
CA VAL A 155 -16.89 0.51 21.85
C VAL A 155 -18.33 0.09 22.15
N CYS A 156 -19.13 -0.14 21.11
CA CYS A 156 -20.46 -0.70 21.28
C CYS A 156 -20.28 -2.20 21.55
N GLU A 157 -20.24 -2.59 22.83
CA GLU A 157 -20.03 -3.97 23.30
C GLU A 157 -21.04 -4.97 22.70
N GLU A 158 -22.21 -4.50 22.27
CA GLU A 158 -23.30 -5.35 21.76
C GLU A 158 -22.96 -6.04 20.42
N LEU A 159 -22.06 -5.49 19.61
CA LEU A 159 -21.71 -6.04 18.28
C LEU A 159 -20.74 -7.23 18.33
N SER A 160 -20.23 -7.58 19.51
CA SER A 160 -19.20 -8.62 19.68
C SER A 160 -19.75 -10.03 19.94
N ARG A 161 -21.07 -10.18 20.15
CA ARG A 161 -21.67 -11.49 20.45
C ARG A 161 -21.72 -12.38 19.20
N GLY A 162 -20.81 -13.35 19.11
CA GLY A 162 -20.82 -14.43 18.12
C GLY A 162 -19.84 -14.29 16.94
N ARG A 163 -18.99 -13.26 16.92
CA ARG A 163 -17.99 -13.07 15.85
C ARG A 163 -16.71 -13.86 16.16
N PRO A 164 -16.06 -14.49 15.17
CA PRO A 164 -14.69 -15.00 15.35
C PRO A 164 -13.81 -13.81 15.74
N LYS A 165 -13.11 -13.94 16.88
CA LYS A 165 -12.20 -12.91 17.37
C LYS A 165 -11.03 -12.80 16.40
N LEU A 166 -11.11 -11.86 15.47
CA LEU A 166 -9.96 -11.46 14.66
C LEU A 166 -8.95 -10.78 15.59
N GLU A 167 -7.72 -11.30 15.63
CA GLU A 167 -6.64 -10.62 16.35
C GLU A 167 -6.23 -9.38 15.56
N THR A 168 -6.56 -8.19 16.09
CA THR A 168 -6.25 -6.94 15.42
C THR A 168 -6.07 -5.81 16.42
N ASN A 169 -5.23 -4.82 16.05
CA ASN A 169 -5.14 -3.56 16.78
C ASN A 169 -6.19 -2.54 16.35
N LEU A 170 -7.04 -2.86 15.37
CA LEU A 170 -8.10 -1.98 14.89
C LEU A 170 -9.29 -1.95 15.85
N ILE A 171 -9.81 -0.76 16.13
CA ILE A 171 -11.04 -0.54 16.90
C ILE A 171 -12.12 -0.11 15.90
N ALA A 172 -13.13 -0.95 15.70
CA ALA A 172 -14.19 -0.72 14.70
C ALA A 172 -13.66 -0.41 13.28
N GLY A 173 -12.56 -1.05 12.87
CA GLY A 173 -11.92 -0.83 11.56
C GLY A 173 -11.01 0.40 11.50
N VAL A 174 -10.89 1.18 12.58
CA VAL A 174 -10.04 2.36 12.69
C VAL A 174 -8.78 2.04 13.50
N PRO A 175 -7.59 2.53 13.11
CA PRO A 175 -6.40 2.44 13.96
C PRO A 175 -6.60 3.15 15.31
N PRO A 176 -5.92 2.71 16.38
CA PRO A 176 -5.85 3.44 17.64
C PRO A 176 -5.35 4.87 17.42
N SER A 177 -5.77 5.82 18.27
CA SER A 177 -5.53 7.26 18.07
C SER A 177 -4.05 7.63 17.94
N ASP A 178 -3.15 6.95 18.66
CA ASP A 178 -1.71 7.15 18.60
C ASP A 178 -1.08 6.72 17.26
N ILE A 179 -1.65 5.68 16.63
CA ILE A 179 -1.25 5.21 15.31
C ILE A 179 -1.91 6.06 14.23
N LEU A 180 -3.20 6.38 14.40
CA LEU A 180 -3.98 7.18 13.47
C LEU A 180 -3.35 8.57 13.26
N ALA A 181 -2.82 9.19 14.31
CA ALA A 181 -2.11 10.46 14.22
C ALA A 181 -0.83 10.41 13.35
N LYS A 182 -0.28 9.22 13.11
CA LYS A 182 0.88 8.98 12.24
C LYS A 182 0.49 8.47 10.86
N CYS A 183 -0.74 8.03 10.69
CA CYS A 183 -1.29 7.66 9.40
C CYS A 183 -1.55 8.93 8.56
N GLU A 184 -1.43 8.82 7.24
CA GLU A 184 -1.51 9.97 6.35
C GLU A 184 -2.39 9.67 5.15
N LEU A 185 -3.26 10.61 4.79
CA LEU A 185 -4.02 10.54 3.54
C LEU A 185 -3.06 10.70 2.36
N ILE A 186 -3.22 9.84 1.35
CA ILE A 186 -2.43 9.94 0.12
C ILE A 186 -2.86 11.20 -0.65
N GLU A 187 -1.95 12.16 -0.71
CA GLU A 187 -2.15 13.40 -1.46
C GLU A 187 -1.67 13.28 -2.90
N PRO A 188 -2.22 14.08 -3.84
CA PRO A 188 -1.72 14.15 -5.20
C PRO A 188 -0.29 14.70 -5.22
N LEU A 189 0.63 13.95 -5.83
CA LEU A 189 2.00 14.39 -6.04
C LEU A 189 2.20 15.08 -7.40
N PRO A 190 3.17 15.99 -7.51
CA PRO A 190 3.63 16.47 -8.81
C PRO A 190 4.27 15.34 -9.62
N GLU A 191 4.16 15.41 -10.96
CA GLU A 191 4.67 14.36 -11.87
C GLU A 191 6.16 14.09 -11.70
N LYS A 192 6.94 15.11 -11.31
CA LYS A 192 8.37 14.96 -10.99
C LYS A 192 8.59 13.96 -9.85
N ALA A 193 7.87 14.11 -8.75
CA ALA A 193 7.96 13.21 -7.61
C ALA A 193 7.48 11.81 -7.99
N LEU A 194 6.38 11.68 -8.74
CA LEU A 194 5.91 10.37 -9.23
C LEU A 194 6.95 9.67 -10.12
N SER A 195 7.62 10.42 -10.98
CA SER A 195 8.70 9.90 -11.83
C SER A 195 9.88 9.42 -11.01
N GLU A 196 10.24 10.14 -9.94
CA GLU A 196 11.28 9.71 -9.01
C GLU A 196 10.92 8.43 -8.24
N TYR A 197 9.67 8.30 -7.79
CA TYR A 197 9.19 7.08 -7.12
C TYR A 197 9.25 5.87 -8.06
N ARG A 198 8.79 6.04 -9.32
CA ARG A 198 8.90 5.00 -10.36
C ARG A 198 10.36 4.64 -10.63
N TRP A 199 11.24 5.63 -10.70
CA TRP A 199 12.67 5.42 -10.90
C TRP A 199 13.30 4.61 -9.75
N LEU A 200 12.96 4.93 -8.49
CA LEU A 200 13.45 4.19 -7.31
C LEU A 200 13.05 2.72 -7.34
N ILE A 201 11.81 2.42 -7.72
CA ILE A 201 11.34 1.04 -7.82
C ILE A 201 12.05 0.31 -8.96
N ASN A 202 12.16 0.94 -10.11
CA ASN A 202 12.85 0.35 -11.27
C ASN A 202 14.34 0.14 -11.02
N SER A 203 14.99 0.98 -10.21
CA SER A 203 16.40 0.83 -9.88
C SER A 203 16.65 -0.38 -8.98
N VAL A 204 15.68 -0.74 -8.15
CA VAL A 204 15.75 -1.88 -7.22
C VAL A 204 15.22 -3.18 -7.83
N GLN A 205 14.22 -3.12 -8.71
CA GLN A 205 13.70 -4.28 -9.44
C GLN A 205 14.66 -4.80 -10.50
N LYS A 206 15.70 -4.02 -10.87
CA LYS A 206 16.81 -4.57 -11.66
C LYS A 206 17.44 -5.68 -10.84
N PRO A 207 17.33 -6.95 -11.28
CA PRO A 207 17.87 -8.03 -10.50
C PRO A 207 19.37 -7.81 -10.33
N GLU A 208 19.87 -7.95 -9.10
CA GLU A 208 21.28 -8.23 -8.82
C GLU A 208 21.64 -9.61 -9.41
N SER A 209 21.59 -9.73 -10.73
CA SER A 209 22.09 -10.82 -11.53
C SER A 209 21.91 -10.52 -13.01
N SER A 210 22.53 -9.44 -13.50
CA SER A 210 23.16 -9.64 -14.81
C SER A 210 24.19 -10.75 -14.61
N LEU A 211 24.12 -11.83 -15.39
CA LEU A 211 25.12 -12.91 -15.37
C LEU A 211 26.55 -12.35 -15.45
N ALA A 212 26.71 -11.19 -16.10
CA ALA A 212 27.96 -10.45 -16.19
C ALA A 212 28.51 -9.99 -14.83
N ASP A 213 27.66 -9.56 -13.89
CA ASP A 213 28.11 -9.10 -12.57
C ASP A 213 28.45 -10.27 -11.64
N ARG A 214 27.73 -11.39 -11.76
CA ARG A 214 28.10 -12.65 -11.08
C ARG A 214 29.42 -13.21 -11.59
N LEU A 215 29.64 -13.15 -12.91
CA LEU A 215 30.90 -13.54 -13.54
C LEU A 215 32.03 -12.61 -13.12
N ARG A 216 31.81 -11.30 -13.12
CA ARG A 216 32.81 -10.30 -12.70
C ARG A 216 33.20 -10.47 -11.23
N ASN A 217 32.24 -10.67 -10.34
CA ASN A 217 32.52 -10.91 -8.92
C ASN A 217 33.24 -12.25 -8.68
N ARG A 218 32.89 -13.31 -9.43
CA ARG A 218 33.64 -14.59 -9.36
C ARG A 218 35.06 -14.44 -9.90
N ILE A 219 35.26 -13.78 -11.04
CA ILE A 219 36.58 -13.54 -11.63
C ILE A 219 37.44 -12.69 -10.69
N SER A 220 36.87 -11.64 -10.11
CA SER A 220 37.56 -10.78 -9.13
C SER A 220 37.96 -11.56 -7.86
N SER A 221 37.06 -12.41 -7.34
CA SER A 221 37.37 -13.28 -6.20
C SER A 221 38.47 -14.31 -6.50
N LEU A 222 38.47 -14.88 -7.71
CA LEU A 222 39.48 -15.82 -8.16
C LEU A 222 40.84 -15.13 -8.37
N ALA A 223 40.84 -13.94 -8.98
CA ALA A 223 42.05 -13.13 -9.17
C ALA A 223 42.67 -12.73 -7.83
N HIS A 224 41.87 -12.30 -6.85
CA HIS A 224 42.36 -12.03 -5.49
C HIS A 224 42.92 -13.28 -4.82
N SER A 225 42.26 -14.43 -4.95
CA SER A 225 42.74 -15.69 -4.36
C SER A 225 44.05 -16.20 -4.99
N LEU A 226 44.24 -15.94 -6.30
CA LEU A 226 45.45 -16.29 -7.02
C LEU A 226 46.60 -15.35 -6.68
N LEU A 227 46.33 -14.03 -6.59
CA LEU A 227 47.33 -13.05 -6.17
C LEU A 227 47.83 -13.32 -4.73
N CYS A 228 46.95 -13.66 -3.80
CA CYS A 228 47.36 -14.06 -2.45
C CYS A 228 48.19 -15.36 -2.42
N LYS A 229 47.89 -16.32 -3.31
CA LYS A 229 48.67 -17.59 -3.41
C LYS A 229 50.05 -17.41 -4.03
N VAL A 230 50.22 -16.43 -4.91
CA VAL A 230 51.52 -16.09 -5.50
C VAL A 230 52.38 -15.38 -4.47
N GLN A 231 51.81 -14.42 -3.72
CA GLN A 231 52.53 -13.71 -2.65
C GLN A 231 52.95 -14.61 -1.47
N SER A 232 52.24 -15.71 -1.22
CA SER A 232 52.62 -16.67 -0.17
C SER A 232 53.70 -17.69 -0.58
N LYS A 233 54.15 -17.67 -1.84
CA LYS A 233 55.17 -18.60 -2.36
C LYS A 233 56.58 -17.98 -2.45
N ASP A 234 56.66 -16.66 -2.33
CA ASP A 234 57.91 -15.89 -2.42
C ASP A 234 58.42 -15.41 -1.04
N ALA A 235 57.99 -16.06 0.05
CA ALA A 235 58.43 -15.80 1.43
C ALA A 235 59.06 -17.04 2.06
#